data_AF-A0ABD3RZZ9-F1
#
_entry.id   AF-A0ABD3RZZ9-F1
#
_cell.length_a   1.000
_cell.length_b   1.000
_cell.length_c   1.000
_cell.angle_alpha   90.00
_cell.angle_beta   90.00
_cell.angle_gamma   90.00
#
_symmetry.space_group_name_H-M   'P 1'
#
loop_
_entity.id
_entity.type
_entity.pdbx_description
1 polymer ?
#
loop_
_entity_poly.entity_id
_entity_poly.type
_entity_poly.pdbx_seq_one_letter_code
_entity_poly.pdbx_strand_id
1 'polypeptide(L)'
;MTTDDGPSPPAPLPIVRKVRIARCDPNRNIKPGWYDGPVDVYGNRHGYGITRHDDGTEYEGQYVNDVMSGFHGRYSLAPRHKLVMVQRDDHSLDHDNANVARTIMRLIEVRYVGSFRNDVPHGVGTTITRTTDYYPNDATRGQERQIPPEIRSVVVTHDVGVHDSSRNEAVGEGVRVVYTSRATIDRLIDGGRTIKTTAATWEKSCYRLMHGRDVNLRVADEYAAWIVQCMGATFPGPPHGQAGWGGIA
;
A
#
# COMPACT_ATOMS: atom_id res chain seq x y z
N MET A 1 -49.18 37.76 -12.91
CA MET A 1 -48.33 36.94 -13.80
C MET A 1 -47.60 35.94 -12.93
N THR A 2 -48.16 34.74 -12.80
CA THR A 2 -47.55 33.61 -12.10
C THR A 2 -46.73 32.84 -13.13
N THR A 3 -45.40 32.85 -13.00
CA THR A 3 -44.52 32.00 -13.80
C THR A 3 -44.72 30.57 -13.34
N ASP A 4 -45.26 29.76 -14.25
CA ASP A 4 -45.45 28.33 -14.11
C ASP A 4 -44.07 27.66 -14.20
N ASP A 5 -43.44 27.43 -13.04
CA ASP A 5 -42.18 26.68 -12.93
C ASP A 5 -42.51 25.19 -13.10
N GLY A 6 -42.66 24.78 -14.35
CA GLY A 6 -42.81 23.38 -14.72
C GLY A 6 -41.68 22.52 -14.13
N PRO A 7 -41.95 21.23 -13.83
CA PRO A 7 -40.98 20.36 -13.20
C PRO A 7 -39.70 20.30 -14.05
N SER A 8 -38.56 20.59 -13.41
CA SER A 8 -37.25 20.48 -14.06
C SER A 8 -37.09 19.08 -14.67
N PRO A 9 -36.61 18.98 -15.93
CA PRO A 9 -36.44 17.69 -16.57
C PRO A 9 -35.51 16.80 -15.73
N PRO A 10 -35.77 15.48 -15.68
CA PRO A 10 -34.94 14.56 -14.94
C PRO A 10 -33.51 14.64 -15.44
N ALA A 11 -32.56 14.70 -14.51
CA ALA A 11 -31.14 14.72 -14.85
C ALA A 11 -30.81 13.47 -15.70
N PRO A 12 -30.06 13.62 -16.80
CA PRO A 12 -29.66 12.49 -17.64
C PRO A 12 -28.92 11.44 -16.79
N LEU A 13 -29.30 10.18 -16.95
CA LEU A 13 -28.67 9.07 -16.23
C LEU A 13 -27.20 8.95 -16.65
N PRO A 14 -26.29 8.72 -15.70
CA PRO A 14 -24.87 8.58 -16.01
C PRO A 14 -24.64 7.30 -16.84
N ILE A 15 -23.81 7.42 -17.88
CA ILE A 15 -23.49 6.31 -18.77
C ILE A 15 -22.29 5.57 -18.18
N VAL A 16 -22.48 4.34 -17.71
CA VAL A 16 -21.39 3.48 -17.23
C VAL A 16 -20.62 2.93 -18.42
N ARG A 17 -19.32 3.24 -18.51
CA ARG A 17 -18.45 2.77 -19.60
C ARG A 17 -17.05 2.50 -19.08
N LYS A 18 -16.42 1.47 -19.64
CA LYS A 18 -14.97 1.33 -19.62
C LYS A 18 -14.39 2.27 -20.68
N VAL A 19 -13.70 3.33 -20.25
CA VAL A 19 -13.18 4.38 -21.13
C VAL A 19 -11.65 4.34 -21.10
N ARG A 20 -11.02 4.38 -22.27
CA ARG A 20 -9.57 4.60 -22.37
C ARG A 20 -9.31 6.09 -22.11
N ILE A 21 -8.49 6.38 -21.10
CA ILE A 21 -7.95 7.72 -20.85
C ILE A 21 -6.75 7.88 -21.77
N ALA A 22 -6.96 8.50 -22.93
CA ALA A 22 -5.87 8.84 -23.85
C ALA A 22 -5.28 10.21 -23.49
N ARG A 23 -3.99 10.43 -23.80
CA ARG A 23 -3.33 11.74 -23.73
C ARG A 23 -3.90 12.66 -24.82
N CYS A 24 -5.15 13.09 -24.69
CA CYS A 24 -5.80 13.91 -25.72
C CYS A 24 -6.06 15.35 -25.26
N ASP A 25 -5.93 15.65 -23.96
CA ASP A 25 -6.02 17.02 -23.47
C ASP A 25 -4.69 17.46 -22.85
N PRO A 26 -3.86 18.25 -23.56
CA PRO A 26 -2.60 18.76 -23.01
C PRO A 26 -2.80 19.71 -21.82
N ASN A 27 -4.03 20.19 -21.57
CA ASN A 27 -4.33 21.06 -20.44
C ASN A 27 -4.71 20.28 -19.17
N ARG A 28 -4.88 18.96 -19.25
CA ARG A 28 -5.22 18.11 -18.10
C ARG A 28 -4.02 17.29 -17.68
N ASN A 29 -3.62 17.42 -16.40
CA ASN A 29 -2.57 16.60 -15.80
C ASN A 29 -3.09 15.19 -15.42
N ILE A 30 -3.79 14.54 -16.35
CA ILE A 30 -4.36 13.20 -16.14
C ILE A 30 -3.43 12.19 -16.82
N LYS A 31 -2.95 11.22 -16.05
CA LYS A 31 -2.11 10.14 -16.56
C LYS A 31 -2.92 9.22 -17.49
N PRO A 32 -2.34 8.77 -18.62
CA PRO A 32 -3.03 7.83 -19.49
C PRO A 32 -3.33 6.51 -18.78
N GLY A 33 -4.40 5.84 -19.19
CA GLY A 33 -4.86 4.64 -18.51
C GLY A 33 -6.25 4.19 -18.93
N TRP A 34 -6.93 3.49 -18.03
CA TRP A 34 -8.31 3.02 -18.18
C TRP A 34 -9.13 3.49 -17.01
N TYR A 35 -10.34 3.96 -17.28
CA TYR A 35 -11.36 4.26 -16.29
C TYR A 35 -12.52 3.28 -16.41
N ASP A 36 -12.99 2.79 -15.28
CA ASP A 36 -14.19 1.98 -15.15
C ASP A 36 -15.16 2.69 -14.19
N GLY A 37 -16.19 3.30 -14.74
CA GLY A 37 -17.15 4.08 -13.97
C GLY A 37 -18.06 4.97 -14.82
N PRO A 38 -18.86 5.84 -14.17
CA PRO A 38 -19.73 6.77 -14.87
C PRO A 38 -18.97 7.96 -15.46
N VAL A 39 -19.38 8.40 -16.64
CA VAL A 39 -18.91 9.65 -17.25
C VAL A 39 -20.07 10.64 -17.40
N ASP A 40 -19.77 11.93 -17.29
CA ASP A 40 -20.75 12.99 -17.53
C ASP A 40 -20.99 13.22 -19.05
N VAL A 41 -21.87 14.18 -19.37
CA VAL A 41 -22.23 14.51 -20.76
C VAL A 41 -21.05 15.06 -21.59
N TYR A 42 -19.98 15.50 -20.94
CA TYR A 42 -18.75 16.00 -21.56
C TYR A 42 -17.66 14.92 -21.64
N GLY A 43 -17.95 13.71 -21.15
CA GLY A 43 -16.99 12.60 -21.10
C GLY A 43 -16.00 12.66 -19.93
N ASN A 44 -16.21 13.56 -18.96
CA ASN A 44 -15.37 13.60 -17.76
C ASN A 44 -15.76 12.46 -16.80
N ARG A 45 -14.79 11.88 -16.10
CA ARG A 45 -15.04 10.91 -15.02
C ARG A 45 -15.88 11.56 -13.92
N HIS A 46 -16.92 10.87 -13.47
CA HIS A 46 -17.84 11.39 -12.47
C HIS A 46 -18.40 10.26 -11.60
N GLY A 47 -18.67 10.55 -10.32
CA GLY A 47 -19.17 9.57 -9.37
C GLY A 47 -18.10 8.51 -9.02
N TYR A 48 -18.54 7.37 -8.48
CA TYR A 48 -17.63 6.31 -8.07
C TYR A 48 -17.04 5.57 -9.26
N GLY A 49 -15.72 5.41 -9.32
CA GLY A 49 -15.09 4.60 -10.35
C GLY A 49 -13.65 4.21 -10.01
N ILE A 50 -13.06 3.42 -10.91
CA ILE A 50 -11.72 2.88 -10.78
C ILE A 50 -10.87 3.32 -11.97
N THR A 51 -9.76 4.02 -11.72
CA THR A 51 -8.76 4.34 -12.74
C THR A 51 -7.52 3.49 -12.57
N ARG A 52 -7.05 2.87 -13.66
CA ARG A 52 -5.77 2.15 -13.76
C ARG A 52 -4.87 2.83 -14.76
N HIS A 53 -3.79 3.43 -14.31
CA HIS A 53 -2.87 4.19 -15.14
C HIS A 53 -1.81 3.28 -15.78
N ASP A 54 -1.30 3.71 -16.94
CA ASP A 54 -0.26 2.97 -17.67
C ASP A 54 1.07 2.92 -16.91
N ASP A 55 1.27 3.81 -15.93
CA ASP A 55 2.44 3.80 -15.03
C ASP A 55 2.29 2.80 -13.87
N GLY A 56 1.18 2.06 -13.80
CA GLY A 56 0.88 1.07 -12.77
C GLY A 56 0.21 1.65 -11.51
N THR A 57 -0.04 2.96 -11.46
CA THR A 57 -0.81 3.56 -10.36
C THR A 57 -2.31 3.28 -10.53
N GLU A 58 -3.04 3.12 -9.43
CA GLU A 58 -4.48 2.84 -9.43
C GLU A 58 -5.21 3.73 -8.43
N TYR A 59 -6.41 4.21 -8.79
CA TYR A 59 -7.33 4.88 -7.88
C TYR A 59 -8.70 4.22 -7.91
N GLU A 60 -9.31 4.06 -6.75
CA GLU A 60 -10.68 3.60 -6.56
C GLU A 60 -11.38 4.58 -5.62
N GLY A 61 -12.41 5.28 -6.09
CA GLY A 61 -13.08 6.31 -5.29
C GLY A 61 -13.99 7.22 -6.11
N GLN A 62 -14.35 8.37 -5.51
CA GLN A 62 -15.27 9.32 -6.15
C GLN A 62 -14.51 10.27 -7.09
N TYR A 63 -15.15 10.61 -8.20
CA TYR A 63 -14.70 11.59 -9.17
C TYR A 63 -15.70 12.73 -9.29
N VAL A 64 -15.21 13.96 -9.45
CA VAL A 64 -16.01 15.13 -9.80
C VAL A 64 -15.28 15.89 -10.89
N ASN A 65 -15.87 16.00 -12.08
CA ASN A 65 -15.30 16.70 -13.23
C ASN A 65 -13.86 16.26 -13.52
N ASP A 66 -13.67 14.94 -13.66
CA ASP A 66 -12.40 14.32 -13.98
C ASP A 66 -11.32 14.34 -12.89
N VAL A 67 -11.70 14.67 -11.66
CA VAL A 67 -10.77 14.87 -10.54
C VAL A 67 -11.16 13.97 -9.36
N MET A 68 -10.17 13.33 -8.73
CA MET A 68 -10.37 12.49 -7.53
C MET A 68 -10.86 13.35 -6.37
N SER A 69 -11.93 12.89 -5.70
CA SER A 69 -12.65 13.62 -4.66
C SER A 69 -13.29 12.65 -3.64
N GLY A 70 -13.88 13.19 -2.58
CA GLY A 70 -14.66 12.44 -1.59
C GLY A 70 -13.85 11.88 -0.42
N PHE A 71 -14.55 11.24 0.52
CA PHE A 71 -13.99 10.83 1.82
C PHE A 71 -13.41 9.40 1.84
N HIS A 72 -13.71 8.59 0.83
CA HIS A 72 -13.38 7.16 0.80
C HIS A 72 -12.73 6.80 -0.54
N GLY A 73 -11.54 7.35 -0.78
CA GLY A 73 -10.69 6.98 -1.90
C GLY A 73 -9.56 6.04 -1.48
N ARG A 74 -9.15 5.17 -2.40
CA ARG A 74 -7.97 4.32 -2.30
C ARG A 74 -7.07 4.59 -3.48
N TYR A 75 -5.85 5.06 -3.23
CA TYR A 75 -4.84 5.30 -4.24
C TYR A 75 -3.64 4.37 -4.02
N SER A 76 -3.22 3.63 -5.04
CA SER A 76 -2.11 2.67 -4.97
C SER A 76 -1.01 3.09 -5.93
N LEU A 77 0.24 3.11 -5.44
CA LEU A 77 1.42 3.34 -6.27
C LEU A 77 1.84 2.03 -6.95
N ALA A 78 2.49 2.15 -8.11
CA ALA A 78 3.13 1.03 -8.76
C ALA A 78 4.15 0.37 -7.81
N PRO A 79 4.16 -0.96 -7.67
CA PRO A 79 5.13 -1.67 -6.85
C PRO A 79 6.56 -1.37 -7.29
N ARG A 80 7.46 -1.16 -6.33
CA ARG A 80 8.87 -0.86 -6.58
C ARG A 80 9.75 -2.00 -6.09
N HIS A 81 10.70 -2.41 -6.92
CA HIS A 81 11.73 -3.37 -6.55
C HIS A 81 13.03 -2.63 -6.22
N LYS A 82 13.65 -2.97 -5.09
CA LYS A 82 14.94 -2.42 -4.67
C LYS A 82 15.89 -3.54 -4.30
N LEU A 83 17.11 -3.45 -4.82
CA LEU A 83 18.19 -4.33 -4.43
C LEU A 83 18.80 -3.82 -3.12
N VAL A 84 18.82 -4.65 -2.08
CA VAL A 84 19.33 -4.29 -0.74
C VAL A 84 20.49 -5.21 -0.40
N MET A 85 21.62 -4.60 -0.01
CA MET A 85 22.78 -5.34 0.49
C MET A 85 22.59 -5.59 1.98
N VAL A 86 22.60 -6.85 2.38
CA VAL A 86 22.61 -7.24 3.79
C VAL A 86 24.06 -7.52 4.17
N GLN A 87 24.65 -6.62 4.97
CA GLN A 87 25.91 -6.91 5.64
C GLN A 87 25.66 -7.94 6.74
N ARG A 88 26.58 -8.89 6.90
CA ARG A 88 26.59 -9.74 8.09
C ARG A 88 27.28 -8.96 9.20
N ASP A 89 26.61 -8.84 10.33
CA ASP A 89 27.21 -8.35 11.59
C ASP A 89 28.02 -9.44 12.31
N ASP A 90 28.35 -10.52 11.61
CA ASP A 90 29.21 -11.58 12.12
C ASP A 90 30.64 -11.04 12.09
N HIS A 91 31.07 -10.54 13.26
CA HIS A 91 32.45 -10.23 13.58
C HIS A 91 33.28 -11.51 13.86
N SER A 92 32.81 -12.70 13.44
CA SER A 92 33.55 -13.94 13.67
C SER A 92 34.71 -14.04 12.67
N LEU A 93 35.87 -13.71 13.24
CA LEU A 93 37.26 -13.72 12.79
C LEU A 93 37.77 -14.93 11.98
N ASP A 94 37.01 -15.52 11.05
CA ASP A 94 37.59 -16.43 10.05
C ASP A 94 37.91 -15.68 8.76
N HIS A 95 39.18 -15.29 8.65
CA HIS A 95 39.76 -14.41 7.64
C HIS A 95 39.66 -14.90 6.18
N ASP A 96 39.20 -16.13 5.93
CA ASP A 96 39.28 -16.75 4.61
C ASP A 96 37.94 -16.85 3.85
N ASN A 97 36.84 -16.35 4.41
CA ASN A 97 35.53 -16.32 3.74
C ASN A 97 34.82 -14.96 3.83
N ALA A 98 35.62 -13.90 3.83
CA ALA A 98 35.18 -12.52 3.98
C ALA A 98 34.03 -12.15 3.02
N ASN A 99 32.91 -11.75 3.60
CA ASN A 99 31.97 -10.79 3.01
C ASN A 99 31.33 -11.16 1.66
N VAL A 100 30.69 -12.33 1.55
CA VAL A 100 29.60 -12.44 0.55
C VAL A 100 28.40 -11.69 1.11
N ALA A 101 28.41 -10.36 0.94
CA ALA A 101 27.24 -9.53 1.16
C ALA A 101 26.09 -10.15 0.38
N ARG A 102 25.05 -10.59 1.09
CA ARG A 102 23.90 -11.19 0.42
C ARG A 102 23.03 -10.07 -0.10
N THR A 103 22.75 -10.14 -1.38
CA THR A 103 21.78 -9.27 -2.01
C THR A 103 20.38 -9.84 -1.81
N ILE A 104 19.49 -9.06 -1.22
CA ILE A 104 18.05 -9.36 -1.18
C ILE A 104 17.31 -8.43 -2.13
N MET A 105 16.21 -8.92 -2.69
CA MET A 105 15.26 -8.12 -3.44
C MET A 105 14.15 -7.68 -2.50
N ARG A 106 13.89 -6.37 -2.44
CA ARG A 106 12.86 -5.74 -1.63
C ARG A 106 11.74 -5.24 -2.53
N LEU A 107 10.54 -5.77 -2.36
CA LEU A 107 9.31 -5.27 -2.95
C LEU A 107 8.65 -4.25 -2.01
N ILE A 108 8.38 -3.05 -2.50
CA ILE A 108 7.70 -1.98 -1.77
C ILE A 108 6.40 -1.66 -2.48
N GLU A 109 5.30 -1.87 -1.77
CA GLU A 109 3.95 -1.50 -2.20
C GLU A 109 3.45 -0.37 -1.30
N VAL A 110 2.93 0.70 -1.89
CA VAL A 110 2.41 1.84 -1.13
C VAL A 110 0.98 2.11 -1.58
N ARG A 111 0.06 2.23 -0.62
CA ARG A 111 -1.30 2.69 -0.88
C ARG A 111 -1.72 3.73 0.15
N TYR A 112 -2.53 4.69 -0.27
CA TYR A 112 -3.23 5.63 0.60
C TYR A 112 -4.71 5.29 0.61
N VAL A 113 -5.32 5.31 1.79
CA VAL A 113 -6.77 5.17 1.99
C VAL A 113 -7.25 6.36 2.80
N GLY A 114 -8.15 7.17 2.27
CA GLY A 114 -8.60 8.38 2.95
C GLY A 114 -9.38 9.32 2.06
N SER A 115 -9.43 10.59 2.45
CA SER A 115 -10.14 11.60 1.67
C SER A 115 -9.25 12.18 0.58
N PHE A 116 -9.88 12.62 -0.50
CA PHE A 116 -9.24 13.25 -1.64
C PHE A 116 -9.93 14.56 -1.95
N ARG A 117 -9.13 15.55 -2.36
CA ARG A 117 -9.62 16.81 -2.90
C ARG A 117 -8.67 17.24 -4.01
N ASN A 118 -9.20 17.44 -5.20
CA ASN A 118 -8.44 17.94 -6.33
C ASN A 118 -7.22 17.07 -6.70
N ASP A 119 -7.43 15.76 -6.83
CA ASP A 119 -6.38 14.77 -7.11
C ASP A 119 -5.31 14.59 -6.02
N VAL A 120 -5.49 15.25 -4.87
CA VAL A 120 -4.53 15.24 -3.76
C VAL A 120 -5.16 14.60 -2.53
N PRO A 121 -4.43 13.71 -1.81
CA PRO A 121 -4.82 13.26 -0.47
C PRO A 121 -5.13 14.45 0.44
N HIS A 122 -6.28 14.42 1.10
CA HIS A 122 -6.76 15.52 1.92
C HIS A 122 -7.38 15.01 3.21
N GLY A 123 -7.29 15.80 4.29
CA GLY A 123 -7.92 15.44 5.56
C GLY A 123 -7.32 14.16 6.16
N VAL A 124 -8.18 13.33 6.75
CA VAL A 124 -7.78 12.08 7.40
C VAL A 124 -7.50 11.01 6.35
N GLY A 125 -6.39 10.29 6.53
CA GLY A 125 -6.13 9.06 5.81
C GLY A 125 -5.08 8.18 6.47
N THR A 126 -4.87 7.03 5.86
CA THR A 126 -3.86 6.05 6.25
C THR A 126 -3.01 5.71 5.04
N THR A 127 -1.71 5.95 5.14
CA THR A 127 -0.72 5.45 4.19
C THR A 127 -0.25 4.08 4.65
N ILE A 128 -0.36 3.09 3.80
CA ILE A 128 0.02 1.70 4.07
C ILE A 128 1.18 1.37 3.15
N THR A 129 2.33 1.11 3.77
CA THR A 129 3.54 0.65 3.08
C THR A 129 3.79 -0.79 3.45
N ARG A 130 3.72 -1.69 2.46
CA ARG A 130 4.10 -3.09 2.62
C ARG A 130 5.48 -3.29 2.03
N THR A 131 6.40 -3.81 2.85
CA THR A 131 7.75 -4.17 2.44
C THR A 131 7.90 -5.69 2.55
N THR A 132 8.19 -6.33 1.41
CA THR A 132 8.43 -7.77 1.35
C THR A 132 9.83 -8.01 0.84
N ASP A 133 10.67 -8.64 1.68
CA ASP A 133 12.03 -9.03 1.31
C ASP A 133 12.04 -10.49 0.86
N TYR A 134 12.67 -10.78 -0.28
CA TYR A 134 12.90 -12.14 -0.77
C TYR A 134 14.30 -12.27 -1.37
N TYR A 135 14.84 -13.48 -1.33
CA TYR A 135 16.09 -13.78 -2.02
C TYR A 135 15.78 -13.98 -3.51
N PRO A 136 16.50 -13.32 -4.43
CA PRO A 136 16.45 -13.73 -5.82
C PRO A 136 16.93 -15.19 -5.87
N ASN A 137 16.13 -16.09 -6.44
CA ASN A 137 16.56 -17.47 -6.61
C ASN A 137 17.88 -17.47 -7.39
N ASP A 138 18.95 -17.99 -6.80
CA ASP A 138 20.21 -18.27 -7.51
C ASP A 138 19.93 -19.40 -8.51
N ALA A 139 19.40 -19.06 -9.68
CA ALA A 139 19.09 -19.99 -10.77
C ALA A 139 20.35 -20.61 -11.42
N THR A 140 21.54 -20.40 -10.85
CA THR A 140 22.83 -20.63 -11.51
C THR A 140 23.64 -21.84 -11.02
N ARG A 141 23.09 -22.73 -10.19
CA ARG A 141 23.71 -24.06 -10.01
C ARG A 141 22.62 -25.13 -9.97
N GLY A 142 22.64 -26.02 -10.96
CA GLY A 142 21.65 -27.07 -11.23
C GLY A 142 21.44 -28.14 -10.15
N GLN A 143 21.23 -27.73 -8.90
CA GLN A 143 20.58 -28.55 -7.88
C GLN A 143 19.12 -28.15 -7.81
N GLU A 144 18.32 -28.89 -8.59
CA GLU A 144 16.89 -29.12 -8.38
C GLU A 144 16.65 -29.58 -6.93
N ARG A 145 16.41 -28.62 -6.05
CA ARG A 145 15.65 -28.68 -4.79
C ARG A 145 15.69 -27.29 -4.15
N GLN A 146 15.35 -26.26 -4.94
CA GLN A 146 15.07 -24.94 -4.37
C GLN A 146 13.77 -25.05 -3.58
N ILE A 147 13.93 -25.19 -2.26
CA ILE A 147 12.92 -24.78 -1.29
C ILE A 147 12.42 -23.41 -1.78
N PRO A 148 11.10 -23.18 -1.94
CA PRO A 148 10.56 -21.87 -2.31
C PRO A 148 11.25 -20.81 -1.45
N PRO A 149 11.61 -19.63 -2.00
CA PRO A 149 12.29 -18.60 -1.23
C PRO A 149 11.45 -18.31 0.01
N GLU A 150 11.89 -18.84 1.16
CA GLU A 150 11.18 -18.63 2.42
C GLU A 150 11.27 -17.15 2.69
N ILE A 151 10.12 -16.48 2.59
CA ILE A 151 9.96 -15.10 3.04
C ILE A 151 10.25 -15.13 4.54
N ARG A 152 11.46 -14.70 4.90
CA ARG A 152 11.94 -14.77 6.29
C ARG A 152 11.26 -13.73 7.16
N SER A 153 10.89 -12.60 6.55
CA SER A 153 10.16 -11.53 7.22
C SER A 153 9.36 -10.68 6.24
N VAL A 154 8.13 -10.37 6.62
CA VAL A 154 7.32 -9.31 6.00
C VAL A 154 7.18 -8.19 7.00
N VAL A 155 7.38 -6.96 6.55
CA VAL A 155 7.14 -5.75 7.35
C VAL A 155 5.98 -4.98 6.72
N VAL A 156 4.92 -4.77 7.50
CA VAL A 156 3.79 -3.94 7.09
C VAL A 156 3.70 -2.73 7.98
N THR A 157 3.83 -1.56 7.38
CA THR A 157 3.84 -0.26 8.05
C THR A 157 2.56 0.49 7.72
N HIS A 158 1.82 0.89 8.75
CA HIS A 158 0.66 1.77 8.62
C HIS A 158 0.99 3.12 9.24
N ASP A 159 1.10 4.15 8.40
CA ASP A 159 1.26 5.52 8.84
C ASP A 159 -0.12 6.19 8.80
N VAL A 160 -0.67 6.48 9.99
CA VAL A 160 -1.94 7.18 10.14
C VAL A 160 -1.65 8.63 10.50
N GLY A 161 -2.24 9.56 9.77
CA GLY A 161 -2.00 10.99 9.94
C GLY A 161 -2.99 11.86 9.17
N VAL A 162 -3.00 13.16 9.52
CA VAL A 162 -3.75 14.18 8.79
C VAL A 162 -2.89 14.75 7.67
N HIS A 163 -3.46 14.97 6.50
CA HIS A 163 -2.80 15.59 5.36
C HIS A 163 -3.27 17.04 5.17
N ASP A 164 -2.30 17.95 5.03
CA ASP A 164 -2.54 19.32 4.60
C ASP A 164 -2.46 19.40 3.08
N SER A 165 -3.60 19.64 2.42
CA SER A 165 -3.65 19.77 0.96
C SER A 165 -2.87 20.96 0.42
N SER A 166 -2.64 22.00 1.22
CA SER A 166 -1.87 23.17 0.78
C SER A 166 -0.39 22.85 0.61
N ARG A 167 0.12 21.91 1.42
CA ARG A 167 1.51 21.46 1.41
C ARG A 167 1.71 20.13 0.71
N ASN A 168 0.62 19.38 0.48
CA ASN A 168 0.66 18.00 0.02
C ASN A 168 1.54 17.11 0.93
N GLU A 169 1.48 17.37 2.23
CA GLU A 169 2.30 16.69 3.24
C GLU A 169 1.43 16.25 4.42
N ALA A 170 1.85 15.17 5.08
CA ALA A 170 1.28 14.80 6.36
C ALA A 170 1.70 15.84 7.43
N VAL A 171 0.76 16.28 8.24
CA VAL A 171 0.95 17.34 9.24
C VAL A 171 0.48 16.89 10.60
N GLY A 172 0.98 17.56 11.64
CA GLY A 172 0.57 17.33 13.01
C GLY A 172 1.07 16.00 13.56
N GLU A 173 0.35 15.47 14.53
CA GLU A 173 0.67 14.20 15.17
C GLU A 173 0.03 13.03 14.42
N GLY A 174 0.77 11.93 14.31
CA GLY A 174 0.30 10.67 13.77
C GLY A 174 0.96 9.47 14.44
N VAL A 175 0.66 8.28 13.95
CA VAL A 175 1.23 7.03 14.46
C VAL A 175 1.61 6.12 13.31
N ARG A 176 2.76 5.46 13.47
CA ARG A 176 3.23 4.36 12.64
C ARG A 176 3.03 3.04 13.37
N VAL A 177 2.24 2.14 12.80
CA VAL A 177 2.06 0.78 13.30
C VAL A 177 2.81 -0.18 12.38
N VAL A 178 3.83 -0.84 12.94
CA VAL A 178 4.69 -1.80 12.24
C VAL A 178 4.33 -3.21 12.67
N TYR A 179 3.96 -4.05 11.72
CA TYR A 179 3.81 -5.48 11.89
C TYR A 179 4.96 -6.20 11.22
N THR A 180 5.74 -6.94 12.01
CA THR A 180 6.85 -7.76 11.53
C THR A 180 6.49 -9.22 11.72
N SER A 181 6.45 -10.00 10.64
CA SER A 181 6.37 -11.45 10.75
C SER A 181 7.78 -12.03 10.78
N ARG A 182 7.99 -13.04 11.62
CA ARG A 182 9.19 -13.87 11.58
C ARG A 182 8.76 -15.31 11.37
N ALA A 183 9.23 -15.91 10.27
CA ALA A 183 9.07 -17.34 10.09
C ALA A 183 10.07 -18.06 11.00
N THR A 184 9.58 -18.76 12.03
CA THR A 184 10.41 -19.66 12.82
C THR A 184 10.47 -21.01 12.10
N ILE A 185 11.66 -21.39 11.64
CA ILE A 185 11.88 -22.69 11.00
C ILE A 185 12.35 -23.65 12.09
N ASP A 186 11.44 -24.44 12.64
CA ASP A 186 11.81 -25.54 13.55
C ASP A 186 12.39 -26.69 12.71
N ARG A 187 13.73 -26.77 12.67
CA ARG A 187 14.43 -27.95 12.13
C ARG A 187 14.55 -29.01 13.21
N LEU A 188 13.85 -30.13 13.05
CA LEU A 188 14.22 -31.40 13.68
C LEU A 188 14.91 -32.27 12.64
N ILE A 189 16.21 -32.49 12.83
CA ILE A 189 16.99 -33.49 12.11
C ILE A 189 17.26 -34.62 13.08
N ASP A 190 16.43 -35.67 13.02
CA ASP A 190 16.91 -37.06 12.97
C ASP A 190 15.76 -37.95 12.46
N GLY A 191 16.00 -38.83 11.49
CA GLY A 191 15.05 -39.88 11.09
C GLY A 191 14.00 -39.61 9.98
N GLY A 192 13.99 -38.44 9.30
CA GLY A 192 13.48 -38.36 7.92
C GLY A 192 12.04 -37.91 7.60
N ARG A 193 11.25 -37.31 8.50
CA ARG A 193 10.00 -36.53 8.19
C ARG A 193 9.45 -35.96 9.51
N THR A 194 8.96 -34.73 9.69
CA THR A 194 8.25 -33.77 8.83
C THR A 194 8.57 -32.34 9.28
N ILE A 195 8.52 -31.41 8.34
CA ILE A 195 8.67 -29.95 8.51
C ILE A 195 7.46 -29.42 9.29
N LYS A 196 7.68 -28.88 10.49
CA LYS A 196 6.66 -28.04 11.15
C LYS A 196 6.82 -26.62 10.65
N THR A 197 5.91 -26.19 9.78
CA THR A 197 5.74 -24.78 9.45
C THR A 197 4.98 -24.13 10.60
N THR A 198 5.70 -23.47 11.49
CA THR A 198 5.07 -22.70 12.58
C THR A 198 4.40 -21.49 11.95
N ALA A 199 3.14 -21.24 12.30
CA ALA A 199 2.41 -20.06 11.84
C ALA A 199 3.24 -18.80 12.14
N ALA A 200 3.44 -17.94 11.15
CA ALA A 200 4.21 -16.72 11.33
C ALA A 200 3.52 -15.86 12.42
N THR A 201 4.20 -15.69 13.56
CA THR A 201 3.73 -14.77 14.59
C THR A 201 4.06 -13.35 14.15
N TRP A 202 3.05 -12.48 14.18
CA TRP A 202 3.24 -11.05 13.92
C TRP A 202 3.63 -10.34 15.21
N GLU A 203 4.80 -9.73 15.23
CA GLU A 203 5.22 -8.78 16.26
C GLU A 203 4.74 -7.39 15.86
N LYS A 204 4.09 -6.69 16.80
CA LYS A 204 3.58 -5.32 16.60
C LYS A 204 4.46 -4.33 17.33
N SER A 205 4.77 -3.21 16.69
CA SER A 205 5.45 -2.06 17.29
C SER A 205 4.81 -0.77 16.81
N CYS A 206 4.57 0.17 17.73
CA CYS A 206 3.96 1.46 17.43
C CYS A 206 4.96 2.59 17.67
N TYR A 207 5.02 3.56 16.76
CA TYR A 207 5.90 4.72 16.81
C TYR A 207 5.11 6.00 16.61
N ARG A 208 5.49 7.07 17.32
CA ARG A 208 4.92 8.40 17.11
C ARG A 208 5.43 8.99 15.80
N LEU A 209 4.56 9.69 15.07
CA LEU A 209 4.91 10.50 13.91
C LEU A 209 4.67 11.98 14.21
N MET A 210 5.58 12.83 13.74
CA MET A 210 5.41 14.29 13.74
C MET A 210 5.57 14.81 12.31
N HIS A 211 4.53 15.46 11.78
CA HIS A 211 4.47 15.91 10.39
C HIS A 211 4.79 14.78 9.39
N GLY A 212 4.21 13.60 9.64
CA GLY A 212 4.45 12.39 8.84
C GLY A 212 5.86 11.79 8.96
N ARG A 213 6.73 12.33 9.82
CA ARG A 213 8.09 11.83 10.02
C ARG A 213 8.19 11.02 11.29
N ASP A 214 8.93 9.92 11.20
CA ASP A 214 9.26 9.09 12.36
C ASP A 214 10.19 9.85 13.30
N VAL A 215 9.78 9.98 14.56
CA VAL A 215 10.61 10.60 15.60
C VAL A 215 11.37 9.56 16.42
N ASN A 216 11.36 8.28 16.01
CA ASN A 216 11.94 7.14 16.70
C ASN A 216 11.46 6.97 18.14
N LEU A 217 10.29 7.52 18.47
CA LEU A 217 9.68 7.39 19.78
C LEU A 217 8.66 6.25 19.75
N ARG A 218 9.03 5.12 20.37
CA ARG A 218 8.10 4.00 20.57
C ARG A 218 7.00 4.41 21.54
N VAL A 219 5.76 4.10 21.20
CA VAL A 219 4.57 4.40 22.01
C VAL A 219 3.83 3.11 22.35
N ALA A 220 3.03 3.15 23.42
CA ALA A 220 2.16 2.04 23.81
C ALA A 220 1.05 1.80 22.76
N ASP A 221 0.53 0.59 22.71
CA ASP A 221 -0.52 0.20 21.78
C ASP A 221 -1.82 0.99 22.02
N GLU A 222 -2.13 1.29 23.28
CA GLU A 222 -3.30 2.05 23.69
C GLU A 222 -3.21 3.50 23.23
N TYR A 223 -2.01 4.09 23.30
CA TYR A 223 -1.74 5.42 22.78
C TYR A 223 -1.94 5.47 21.26
N ALA A 224 -1.37 4.48 20.57
CA ALA A 224 -1.51 4.32 19.14
C ALA A 224 -2.98 4.21 18.73
N ALA A 225 -3.75 3.36 19.41
CA ALA A 225 -5.17 3.18 19.17
C ALA A 225 -5.97 4.47 19.41
N TRP A 226 -5.69 5.17 20.51
CA TRP A 226 -6.34 6.44 20.83
C TRP A 226 -6.09 7.51 19.76
N ILE A 227 -4.84 7.70 19.33
CA ILE A 227 -4.51 8.67 18.27
C ILE A 227 -5.23 8.33 16.96
N VAL A 228 -5.26 7.06 16.56
CA VAL A 228 -5.96 6.61 15.35
C VAL A 228 -7.47 6.87 15.45
N GLN A 229 -8.06 6.62 16.63
CA GLN A 229 -9.47 6.91 16.90
C GLN A 229 -9.77 8.42 16.88
N CYS A 230 -8.90 9.25 17.45
CA CYS A 230 -9.04 10.71 17.40
C CYS A 230 -9.04 11.26 15.98
N MET A 231 -8.38 10.57 15.04
CA MET A 231 -8.42 10.88 13.62
C MET A 231 -9.66 10.31 12.91
N GLY A 232 -10.52 9.54 13.58
CA GLY A 232 -11.68 8.90 12.94
C GLY A 232 -11.30 7.76 11.98
N ALA A 233 -10.10 7.19 12.13
CA ALA A 233 -9.64 6.03 11.38
C ALA A 233 -9.81 4.75 12.20
N THR A 234 -9.92 3.61 11.52
CA THR A 234 -9.92 2.29 12.17
C THR A 234 -8.48 1.88 12.47
N PHE A 235 -8.23 1.37 13.69
CA PHE A 235 -6.92 0.86 14.04
C PHE A 235 -6.52 -0.28 13.11
N PRO A 236 -5.35 -0.21 12.45
CA PRO A 236 -4.95 -1.22 11.49
C PRO A 236 -4.67 -2.53 12.21
N GLY A 237 -5.35 -3.61 11.80
CA GLY A 237 -5.04 -4.96 12.27
C GLY A 237 -3.74 -5.51 11.67
N PRO A 238 -3.20 -6.61 12.21
CA PRO A 238 -2.14 -7.33 11.53
C PRO A 238 -2.60 -7.75 10.14
N PRO A 239 -1.69 -7.91 9.17
CA PRO A 239 -2.05 -8.45 7.87
C PRO A 239 -2.75 -9.78 8.09
N HIS A 240 -4.02 -9.88 7.67
CA HIS A 240 -4.70 -11.16 7.69
C HIS A 240 -3.86 -12.11 6.86
N GLY A 241 -3.30 -13.14 7.50
CA GLY A 241 -2.62 -14.19 6.78
C GLY A 241 -3.62 -14.74 5.78
N GLN A 242 -3.49 -14.39 4.50
CA GLN A 242 -3.99 -15.27 3.46
C GLN A 242 -3.19 -16.55 3.62
N ALA A 243 -3.69 -17.45 4.47
CA ALA A 243 -3.23 -18.83 4.56
C ALA A 243 -3.44 -19.59 3.23
N GLY A 244 -4.04 -18.95 2.23
CA GLY A 244 -3.97 -19.36 0.84
C GLY A 244 -2.93 -18.55 0.08
N TRP A 245 -1.69 -19.04 0.04
CA TRP A 245 -0.85 -18.87 -1.15
C TRP A 245 -1.50 -19.66 -2.29
N GLY A 246 -2.62 -19.14 -2.79
CA GLY A 246 -3.32 -19.65 -3.96
C GLY A 246 -2.46 -19.39 -5.19
N GLY A 247 -2.19 -20.46 -5.94
CA GLY A 247 -1.28 -20.47 -7.07
C GLY A 247 -1.47 -19.30 -8.03
N ILE A 248 -0.36 -18.67 -8.35
CA ILE A 248 -0.21 -17.99 -9.63
C ILE A 248 -0.27 -19.10 -10.68
N ALA A 249 -1.40 -19.16 -11.39
CA ALA A 249 -1.56 -19.95 -12.62
C ALA A 249 -0.80 -19.28 -13.77
#